data_AF-A0A6P4IXQ4-F1
#
_entry.id   AF-A0A6P4IXQ4-F1
#
_cell.length_a   1.000
_cell.length_b   1.000
_cell.length_c   1.000
_cell.angle_alpha   90.00
_cell.angle_beta   90.00
_cell.angle_gamma   90.00
#
_symmetry.space_group_name_H-M   'P 1'
#
loop_
_entity.id
_entity.type
_entity.pdbx_description
1 polymer ?
#
loop_
_entity_poly.entity_id
_entity_poly.type
_entity_poly.pdbx_seq_one_letter_code
_entity_poly.pdbx_strand_id
1 'polypeptide(L)'
;MYCLVKNGSWRMDNKQFLETQPKAHKWAIVYFQGPKMTYHQVADFEQKVLVQSQNVNVNLDKKAEIRPFKDETSLDKCFVNLQNHCDLAFVIMPPFGVTYGAIKQKAELQHGILTQCIKQDTVICKLNNSQTISNILLKVNFKLNGINHKLKDVSGVPMLDNVMFLGADVTHPSPDQLIECSAPLWR
;
A
#
# COMPACT_ATOMS: atom_id res chain seq x y z
N MET A 1 10.51 -0.96 -22.00
CA MET A 1 10.07 0.24 -22.75
C MET A 1 10.44 1.49 -21.96
N TYR A 2 11.04 2.52 -22.56
CA TYR A 2 11.44 3.73 -21.83
C TYR A 2 10.24 4.67 -21.57
N CYS A 3 10.33 5.46 -20.50
CA CYS A 3 9.41 6.56 -20.20
C CYS A 3 10.10 7.87 -20.54
N LEU A 4 9.45 8.72 -21.34
CA LEU A 4 9.92 10.07 -21.57
C LEU A 4 9.57 10.94 -20.36
N VAL A 5 10.56 11.69 -19.88
CA VAL A 5 10.37 12.67 -18.81
C VAL A 5 10.12 14.03 -19.47
N LYS A 6 9.07 14.72 -19.03
CA LYS A 6 8.74 16.09 -19.46
C LYS A 6 8.46 16.92 -18.21
N ASN A 7 9.15 18.06 -18.08
CA ASN A 7 9.03 18.96 -16.94
C ASN A 7 9.13 18.24 -15.58
N GLY A 8 10.11 17.34 -15.44
CA GLY A 8 10.33 16.57 -14.21
C GLY A 8 9.29 15.49 -13.91
N SER A 9 8.36 15.20 -14.84
CA SER A 9 7.30 14.20 -14.65
C SER A 9 7.30 13.15 -15.76
N TRP A 10 6.87 11.93 -15.43
CA TRP A 10 6.59 10.87 -16.39
C TRP A 10 5.29 10.16 -16.01
N ARG A 11 4.72 9.42 -16.97
CA ARG A 11 3.50 8.64 -16.78
C ARG A 11 3.74 7.17 -17.10
N MET A 12 3.02 6.30 -16.40
CA MET A 12 3.06 4.84 -16.56
C MET A 12 1.90 4.30 -17.40
N ASP A 13 1.26 5.16 -18.21
CA ASP A 13 0.15 4.74 -19.06
C ASP A 13 0.61 3.63 -20.02
N ASN A 14 -0.13 2.52 -20.05
CA ASN A 14 0.17 1.34 -20.88
C ASN A 14 1.57 0.73 -20.65
N LYS A 15 2.10 0.83 -19.43
CA LYS A 15 3.38 0.23 -19.04
C LYS A 15 3.22 -0.69 -17.84
N GLN A 16 4.01 -1.75 -17.83
CA GLN A 16 4.12 -2.68 -16.70
C GLN A 16 5.28 -2.28 -15.79
N PHE A 17 5.24 -2.76 -14.54
CA PHE A 17 6.36 -2.64 -13.63
C PHE A 17 7.54 -3.49 -14.11
N LEU A 18 8.75 -3.04 -13.80
CA LEU A 18 9.99 -3.69 -14.25
C LEU A 18 10.10 -5.12 -13.70
N GLU A 19 9.91 -5.28 -12.39
CA GLU A 19 9.95 -6.56 -11.70
C GLU A 19 8.77 -6.64 -10.74
N THR A 20 8.06 -7.76 -10.81
CA THR A 20 6.98 -8.13 -9.91
C THR A 20 7.21 -9.56 -9.44
N GLN A 21 6.69 -9.90 -8.26
CA GLN A 21 6.82 -11.27 -7.77
C GLN A 21 5.92 -12.21 -8.58
N PRO A 22 6.44 -13.38 -9.02
CA PRO A 22 5.69 -14.30 -9.87
C PRO A 22 4.58 -15.04 -9.10
N LYS A 23 4.73 -15.18 -7.78
CA LYS A 23 3.74 -15.81 -6.90
C LYS A 23 2.45 -14.98 -6.89
N ALA A 24 1.30 -15.66 -6.95
CA ALA A 24 0.02 -15.02 -6.70
C ALA A 24 -0.12 -14.65 -5.21
N HIS A 25 -0.37 -13.38 -4.94
CA HIS A 25 -0.45 -12.87 -3.58
C HIS A 25 -1.87 -12.98 -3.02
N LYS A 26 -2.00 -13.65 -1.88
CA LYS A 26 -3.24 -13.60 -1.08
C LYS A 26 -3.40 -12.21 -0.52
N TRP A 27 -4.56 -11.62 -0.70
CA TRP A 27 -4.77 -10.22 -0.31
C TRP A 27 -6.16 -10.00 0.27
N ALA A 28 -6.28 -8.93 1.05
CA ALA A 28 -7.50 -8.59 1.77
C ALA A 28 -7.87 -7.12 1.61
N ILE A 29 -9.15 -6.83 1.79
CA ILE A 29 -9.67 -5.47 1.92
C ILE A 29 -10.34 -5.35 3.28
N VAL A 30 -9.70 -4.61 4.18
CA VAL A 30 -10.20 -4.30 5.51
C VAL A 30 -10.79 -2.89 5.46
N TYR A 31 -12.09 -2.73 5.67
CA TYR A 31 -12.75 -1.44 5.47
C TYR A 31 -13.64 -1.05 6.65
N PHE A 32 -13.69 0.25 6.91
CA PHE A 32 -14.60 0.79 7.92
C PHE A 32 -16.05 0.70 7.43
N GLN A 33 -16.86 -0.07 8.15
CA GLN A 33 -18.28 -0.21 7.86
C GLN A 33 -19.04 0.97 8.47
N GLY A 34 -19.32 1.96 7.63
CA GLY A 34 -20.08 3.15 8.00
C GLY A 34 -21.06 3.57 6.89
N PRO A 35 -21.86 4.62 7.12
CA PRO A 35 -22.91 5.03 6.19
C PRO A 35 -22.36 5.45 4.81
N LYS A 36 -21.10 5.89 4.76
CA LYS A 36 -20.43 6.36 3.54
C LYS A 36 -19.74 5.25 2.72
N MET A 37 -19.57 4.04 3.26
CA MET A 37 -18.89 2.93 2.57
C MET A 37 -19.68 1.64 2.70
N THR A 38 -20.32 1.26 1.60
CA THR A 38 -21.09 0.01 1.49
C THR A 38 -20.23 -1.13 0.95
N TYR A 39 -20.67 -2.37 1.14
CA TYR A 39 -20.01 -3.54 0.58
C TYR A 39 -19.89 -3.46 -0.95
N HIS A 40 -20.90 -2.92 -1.64
CA HIS A 40 -20.89 -2.77 -3.10
C HIS A 40 -19.73 -1.87 -3.57
N GLN A 41 -19.49 -0.73 -2.90
CA GLN A 41 -18.36 0.15 -3.22
C GLN A 41 -17.00 -0.53 -2.98
N VAL A 42 -16.92 -1.41 -1.98
CA VAL A 42 -15.72 -2.19 -1.69
C VAL A 42 -15.49 -3.27 -2.75
N ALA A 43 -16.55 -3.93 -3.22
CA ALA A 43 -16.50 -4.88 -4.33
C ALA A 43 -16.09 -4.18 -5.64
N ASP A 44 -16.60 -2.99 -5.92
CA ASP A 44 -16.16 -2.19 -7.07
C ASP A 44 -14.67 -1.81 -6.97
N PHE A 45 -14.20 -1.50 -5.76
CA PHE A 45 -12.78 -1.27 -5.51
C PHE A 45 -11.93 -2.52 -5.77
N GLU A 46 -12.36 -3.69 -5.28
CA GLU A 46 -11.71 -4.97 -5.55
C GLU A 46 -11.55 -5.20 -7.06
N GLN A 47 -12.64 -5.08 -7.83
CA GLN A 47 -12.61 -5.31 -9.27
C GLN A 47 -11.64 -4.37 -9.99
N LYS A 48 -11.63 -3.09 -9.61
CA LYS A 48 -10.71 -2.13 -10.24
C LYS A 48 -9.25 -2.35 -9.84
N VAL A 49 -8.99 -2.79 -8.61
CA VAL A 49 -7.64 -3.21 -8.20
C VAL A 49 -7.19 -4.41 -9.03
N LEU A 50 -8.05 -5.42 -9.21
CA LEU A 50 -7.74 -6.60 -10.04
C LEU A 50 -7.41 -6.20 -11.48
N VAL A 51 -8.29 -5.42 -12.13
CA VAL A 51 -8.06 -4.96 -13.51
C VAL A 51 -6.74 -4.18 -13.63
N GLN A 52 -6.49 -3.22 -12.73
CA GLN A 52 -5.27 -2.42 -12.82
C GLN A 52 -4.03 -3.22 -12.43
N SER A 53 -4.12 -4.18 -11.51
CA SER A 53 -3.00 -5.04 -11.13
C SER A 53 -2.50 -5.88 -12.31
N GLN A 54 -3.43 -6.41 -13.11
CA GLN A 54 -3.12 -7.12 -14.35
C GLN A 54 -2.43 -6.21 -15.38
N ASN A 55 -2.92 -4.97 -15.54
CA ASN A 55 -2.31 -3.99 -16.46
C ASN A 55 -0.85 -3.68 -16.11
N VAL A 56 -0.48 -3.72 -14.82
CA VAL A 56 0.88 -3.41 -14.35
C VAL A 56 1.70 -4.66 -13.97
N ASN A 57 1.17 -5.85 -14.23
CA ASN A 57 1.77 -7.16 -13.95
C ASN A 57 1.97 -7.51 -12.46
N VAL A 58 1.18 -6.92 -11.54
CA VAL A 58 1.15 -7.35 -10.14
C VAL A 58 0.21 -8.55 -10.02
N ASN A 59 0.74 -9.69 -9.56
CA ASN A 59 -0.01 -10.94 -9.46
C ASN A 59 -0.77 -11.04 -8.13
N LEU A 60 -2.01 -10.53 -8.11
CA LEU A 60 -2.93 -10.71 -6.99
C LEU A 60 -3.86 -11.90 -7.22
N ASP A 61 -4.20 -12.63 -6.17
CA ASP A 61 -5.23 -13.68 -6.25
C ASP A 61 -6.56 -13.10 -6.79
N LYS A 62 -7.32 -13.92 -7.52
CA LYS A 62 -8.54 -13.48 -8.25
C LYS A 62 -9.64 -12.90 -7.34
N LYS A 63 -9.55 -13.11 -6.04
CA LYS A 63 -10.53 -12.67 -5.05
C LYS A 63 -9.82 -12.22 -3.78
N ALA A 64 -10.23 -11.06 -3.27
CA ALA A 64 -9.80 -10.55 -1.98
C ALA A 64 -10.63 -11.13 -0.84
N GLU A 65 -10.01 -11.27 0.32
CA GLU A 65 -10.74 -11.46 1.57
C GLU A 65 -11.25 -10.12 2.09
N ILE A 66 -12.56 -9.89 2.03
CA ILE A 66 -13.18 -8.62 2.44
C ILE A 66 -13.63 -8.71 3.91
N ARG A 67 -13.13 -7.81 4.76
CA ARG A 67 -13.48 -7.76 6.18
C ARG A 67 -13.92 -6.36 6.64
N PRO A 68 -15.15 -6.20 7.15
CA PRO A 68 -15.58 -4.94 7.75
C PRO A 68 -15.06 -4.80 9.19
N PHE A 69 -14.76 -3.56 9.60
CA PHE A 69 -14.55 -3.20 11.00
C PHE A 69 -15.34 -1.94 11.37
N LYS A 70 -15.62 -1.75 12.65
CA LYS A 70 -16.36 -0.58 13.19
C LYS A 70 -15.59 0.17 14.28
N ASP A 71 -14.62 -0.49 14.89
CA ASP A 71 -13.84 -0.01 16.03
C ASP A 71 -12.46 -0.70 16.04
N GLU A 72 -11.60 -0.33 16.99
CA GLU A 72 -10.26 -0.90 17.11
C GLU A 72 -10.25 -2.39 17.45
N THR A 73 -11.25 -2.87 18.19
CA THR A 73 -11.37 -4.27 18.59
C THR A 73 -11.72 -5.16 17.40
N SER A 74 -12.67 -4.75 16.58
CA SER A 74 -13.04 -5.45 15.34
C SER A 74 -11.95 -5.35 14.28
N LEU A 75 -11.21 -4.23 14.23
CA LEU A 75 -10.02 -4.11 13.40
C LEU A 75 -8.93 -5.11 13.81
N ASP A 76 -8.65 -5.23 15.10
CA ASP A 76 -7.67 -6.18 15.63
C ASP A 76 -8.06 -7.62 15.30
N LYS A 77 -9.33 -7.97 15.48
CA LYS A 77 -9.87 -9.28 15.04
C LYS A 77 -9.67 -9.51 13.55
N CYS A 78 -9.80 -8.49 12.69
CA CYS A 78 -9.51 -8.64 11.28
C CYS A 78 -8.04 -9.01 11.05
N PHE A 79 -7.10 -8.36 11.73
CA PHE A 79 -5.68 -8.67 11.61
C PHE A 79 -5.32 -10.06 12.14
N VAL A 80 -5.84 -10.46 13.30
CA VAL A 80 -5.63 -11.83 13.83
C VAL A 80 -6.06 -12.89 12.82
N ASN A 81 -7.19 -12.69 12.15
CA ASN A 81 -7.67 -13.65 11.14
C ASN A 81 -6.83 -13.66 9.86
N LEU A 82 -6.23 -12.53 9.50
CA LEU A 82 -5.42 -12.39 8.29
C LEU A 82 -3.95 -12.78 8.49
N GLN A 83 -3.49 -12.83 9.74
CA GLN A 83 -2.14 -13.22 10.11
C GLN A 83 -1.81 -14.59 9.52
N ASN A 84 -0.65 -14.71 8.84
CA ASN A 84 -0.18 -15.91 8.13
C ASN A 84 -1.06 -16.41 6.97
N HIS A 85 -2.19 -15.76 6.67
CA HIS A 85 -3.11 -16.14 5.60
C HIS A 85 -3.14 -15.14 4.44
N CYS A 86 -2.52 -13.97 4.62
CA CYS A 86 -2.57 -12.85 3.70
C CYS A 86 -1.17 -12.25 3.52
N ASP A 87 -0.77 -12.01 2.27
CA ASP A 87 0.50 -11.35 1.93
C ASP A 87 0.35 -9.81 1.99
N LEU A 88 -0.86 -9.27 1.79
CA LEU A 88 -1.13 -7.81 1.76
C LEU A 88 -2.58 -7.46 2.11
N ALA A 89 -2.80 -6.51 3.03
CA ALA A 89 -4.11 -5.94 3.30
C ALA A 89 -4.24 -4.48 2.83
N PHE A 90 -5.23 -4.19 2.00
CA PHE A 90 -5.69 -2.81 1.78
C PHE A 90 -6.57 -2.40 2.95
N VAL A 91 -6.20 -1.33 3.66
CA VAL A 91 -6.96 -0.83 4.80
C VAL A 91 -7.64 0.49 4.43
N ILE A 92 -8.96 0.48 4.26
CA ILE A 92 -9.75 1.67 3.95
C ILE A 92 -10.12 2.36 5.26
N MET A 93 -9.43 3.46 5.53
CA MET A 93 -9.50 4.19 6.79
C MET A 93 -10.64 5.22 6.80
N PRO A 94 -11.39 5.32 7.90
CA PRO A 94 -12.38 6.38 8.07
C PRO A 94 -11.70 7.75 8.24
N PRO A 95 -12.44 8.85 8.05
CA PRO A 95 -11.91 10.19 8.31
C PRO A 95 -11.76 10.53 9.80
N PHE A 96 -12.34 9.72 10.70
CA PHE A 96 -12.31 9.90 12.15
C PHE A 96 -12.22 8.54 12.87
N GLY A 97 -11.83 8.54 14.14
CA GLY A 97 -11.67 7.33 14.94
C GLY A 97 -10.27 6.75 14.80
N VAL A 98 -10.15 5.53 14.26
CA VAL A 98 -8.88 4.80 14.19
C VAL A 98 -7.88 5.54 13.30
N THR A 99 -6.72 5.86 13.88
CA THR A 99 -5.67 6.62 13.19
C THR A 99 -4.79 5.72 12.32
N TYR A 100 -4.12 6.34 11.34
CA TYR A 100 -3.10 5.66 10.52
C TYR A 100 -1.99 5.04 11.39
N GLY A 101 -1.53 5.77 12.41
CA GLY A 101 -0.49 5.31 13.33
C GLY A 101 -0.91 4.03 14.05
N ALA A 102 -2.11 4.02 14.63
CA ALA A 102 -2.66 2.85 15.32
C ALA A 102 -2.79 1.63 14.40
N ILE A 103 -3.28 1.84 13.16
CA ILE A 103 -3.39 0.77 12.15
C ILE A 103 -2.01 0.18 11.84
N LYS A 104 -1.01 1.03 11.57
CA LYS A 104 0.33 0.59 11.18
C LYS A 104 1.06 -0.09 12.32
N GLN A 105 1.03 0.51 13.51
CA GLN A 105 1.63 -0.06 14.71
C GLN A 105 1.07 -1.46 14.98
N LYS A 106 -0.26 -1.60 14.98
CA LYS A 106 -0.93 -2.89 15.22
C LYS A 106 -0.63 -3.90 14.11
N ALA A 107 -0.85 -3.54 12.85
CA ALA A 107 -0.64 -4.47 11.74
C ALA A 107 0.81 -4.93 11.62
N GLU A 108 1.79 -4.03 11.73
CA GLU A 108 3.20 -4.35 11.45
C GLU A 108 3.93 -4.88 12.69
N LEU A 109 3.71 -4.30 13.88
CA LEU A 109 4.44 -4.71 15.09
C LEU A 109 3.78 -5.88 15.83
N GLN A 110 2.45 -6.01 15.78
CA GLN A 110 1.73 -7.04 16.54
C GLN A 110 1.40 -8.26 15.68
N HIS A 111 1.00 -8.02 14.42
CA HIS A 111 0.48 -9.10 13.55
C HIS A 111 1.39 -9.46 12.38
N GLY A 112 2.39 -8.64 12.05
CA GLY A 112 3.31 -8.87 10.92
C GLY A 112 2.65 -8.79 9.54
N ILE A 113 1.60 -7.98 9.38
CA ILE A 113 0.83 -7.85 8.14
C ILE A 113 1.26 -6.61 7.36
N LEU A 114 1.62 -6.84 6.11
CA LEU A 114 1.90 -5.78 5.15
C LEU A 114 0.60 -5.06 4.78
N THR A 115 0.56 -3.73 4.98
CA THR A 115 -0.65 -2.94 4.77
C THR A 115 -0.48 -1.84 3.73
N GLN A 116 -1.51 -1.61 2.92
CA GLN A 116 -1.68 -0.40 2.11
C GLN A 116 -2.91 0.37 2.57
N CYS A 117 -2.70 1.36 3.43
CA CYS A 117 -3.78 2.21 3.93
C CYS A 117 -4.26 3.21 2.86
N ILE A 118 -5.56 3.39 2.75
CA ILE A 118 -6.22 4.28 1.79
C ILE A 118 -7.28 5.07 2.56
N LYS A 119 -7.34 6.40 2.35
CA LYS A 119 -8.43 7.20 2.91
C LYS A 119 -9.74 6.81 2.25
N GLN A 120 -10.81 6.63 3.03
CA GLN A 120 -12.15 6.33 2.53
C GLN A 120 -12.59 7.27 1.40
N ASP A 121 -12.34 8.58 1.53
CA ASP A 121 -12.69 9.56 0.49
C ASP A 121 -11.94 9.34 -0.83
N THR A 122 -10.75 8.72 -0.81
CA THR A 122 -10.04 8.35 -2.05
C THR A 122 -10.80 7.25 -2.79
N VAL A 123 -11.34 6.27 -2.07
CA VAL A 123 -12.15 5.20 -2.66
C VAL A 123 -13.52 5.71 -3.10
N ILE A 124 -14.12 6.66 -2.39
CA ILE A 124 -15.42 7.19 -2.80
C ILE A 124 -15.29 8.14 -3.99
N CYS A 125 -14.35 9.09 -3.94
CA CYS A 125 -14.31 10.19 -4.90
C CYS A 125 -13.41 9.92 -6.11
N LYS A 126 -12.39 9.06 -5.99
CA LYS A 126 -11.34 8.92 -7.02
C LYS A 126 -11.27 7.55 -7.65
N LEU A 127 -12.19 6.65 -7.32
CA LEU A 127 -12.17 5.28 -7.79
C LEU A 127 -12.38 5.13 -9.30
N ASN A 128 -13.03 6.09 -9.95
CA ASN A 128 -13.16 6.12 -11.42
C ASN A 128 -11.87 6.59 -12.12
N ASN A 129 -10.91 7.13 -11.39
CA ASN A 129 -9.62 7.54 -11.94
C ASN A 129 -8.62 6.38 -11.82
N SER A 130 -8.38 5.69 -12.94
CA SER A 130 -7.42 4.58 -13.03
C SER A 130 -6.04 4.94 -12.51
N GLN A 131 -5.59 6.19 -12.71
CA GLN A 131 -4.30 6.68 -12.21
C GLN A 131 -4.18 6.58 -10.68
N THR A 132 -5.29 6.74 -9.96
CA THR A 132 -5.29 6.63 -8.49
C THR A 132 -4.90 5.21 -8.06
N ILE A 133 -5.47 4.20 -8.73
CA ILE A 133 -5.19 2.80 -8.44
C ILE A 133 -3.78 2.45 -8.91
N SER A 134 -3.35 2.91 -10.08
CA SER A 134 -1.96 2.71 -10.54
C SER A 134 -0.94 3.29 -9.56
N ASN A 135 -1.19 4.47 -9.00
CA ASN A 135 -0.33 5.09 -8.00
C ASN A 135 -0.32 4.31 -6.66
N ILE A 136 -1.45 3.70 -6.30
CA ILE A 136 -1.52 2.79 -5.16
C ILE A 136 -0.69 1.53 -5.45
N LEU A 137 -0.82 0.97 -6.65
CA LEU A 137 -0.11 -0.25 -7.06
C LEU A 137 1.41 -0.05 -7.15
N LEU A 138 1.90 1.16 -7.43
CA LEU A 138 3.33 1.48 -7.29
C LEU A 138 3.84 1.21 -5.87
N LYS A 139 3.05 1.57 -4.84
CA LYS A 139 3.40 1.32 -3.44
C LYS A 139 3.28 -0.15 -3.09
N VAL A 140 2.25 -0.81 -3.63
CA VAL A 140 2.01 -2.25 -3.40
C VAL A 140 3.14 -3.09 -3.97
N ASN A 141 3.55 -2.85 -5.22
CA ASN A 141 4.62 -3.63 -5.84
C ASN A 141 5.93 -3.49 -5.04
N PHE A 142 6.29 -2.28 -4.63
CA PHE A 142 7.46 -2.05 -3.78
C PHE A 142 7.37 -2.83 -2.45
N LYS A 143 6.21 -2.79 -1.79
CA LYS A 143 5.95 -3.51 -0.54
C LYS A 143 6.02 -5.03 -0.70
N LEU A 144 5.68 -5.54 -1.88
CA LEU A 144 5.81 -6.94 -2.25
C LEU A 144 7.20 -7.27 -2.81
N ASN A 145 8.22 -6.45 -2.54
CA ASN A 145 9.60 -6.63 -3.02
C ASN A 145 9.73 -6.65 -4.56
N GLY A 146 8.91 -5.88 -5.26
CA GLY A 146 9.04 -5.64 -6.69
C GLY A 146 9.76 -4.32 -7.02
N ILE A 147 10.21 -4.20 -8.27
CA ILE A 147 10.87 -3.00 -8.80
C ILE A 147 9.96 -2.35 -9.83
N ASN A 148 9.57 -1.09 -9.60
CA ASN A 148 8.66 -0.39 -10.52
C ASN A 148 9.35 0.07 -11.80
N HIS A 149 10.54 0.66 -11.66
CA HIS A 149 11.32 1.20 -12.75
C HIS A 149 12.79 1.31 -12.33
N LYS A 150 13.69 1.35 -13.33
CA LYS A 150 15.10 1.66 -13.15
C LYS A 150 15.50 2.82 -14.05
N LEU A 151 16.56 3.52 -13.67
CA LEU A 151 17.18 4.50 -14.55
C LEU A 151 17.79 3.78 -15.76
N LYS A 152 17.74 4.42 -16.92
CA LYS A 152 18.43 3.93 -18.11
C LYS A 152 19.93 4.18 -17.93
N ASP A 153 20.75 3.24 -18.40
CA ASP A 153 22.20 3.48 -18.51
C ASP A 153 22.44 4.66 -19.45
N VAL A 154 23.00 5.75 -18.89
CA VAL A 154 23.28 6.97 -19.64
C VAL A 154 24.72 6.89 -20.13
N SER A 155 24.91 6.92 -21.44
CA SER A 155 26.23 6.99 -22.07
C SER A 155 27.02 8.18 -21.52
N GLY A 156 28.20 7.94 -20.98
CA GLY A 156 29.08 8.99 -20.43
C GLY A 156 28.89 9.27 -18.94
N VAL A 157 27.93 8.64 -18.27
CA VAL A 157 27.88 8.59 -16.80
C VAL A 157 28.51 7.26 -16.37
N PRO A 158 29.57 7.27 -15.53
CA PRO A 158 30.15 6.02 -15.04
C PRO A 158 29.06 5.21 -14.34
N MET A 159 28.85 3.95 -14.74
CA MET A 159 28.07 3.05 -13.90
C MET A 159 28.83 2.89 -12.58
N LEU A 160 28.15 3.22 -11.50
CA LEU A 160 28.66 3.06 -10.16
C LEU A 160 28.51 1.58 -9.78
N ASP A 161 29.52 0.79 -10.10
CA ASP A 161 29.57 -0.62 -9.73
C ASP A 161 29.91 -0.78 -8.25
N ASN A 162 29.20 -1.67 -7.55
CA ASN A 162 29.40 -1.98 -6.13
C ASN A 162 29.27 -0.75 -5.19
N VAL A 163 28.38 0.19 -5.52
CA VAL A 163 28.11 1.36 -4.68
C VAL A 163 26.78 1.20 -3.93
N MET A 164 26.77 1.61 -2.66
CA MET A 164 25.57 1.73 -1.84
C MET A 164 25.22 3.21 -1.65
N PHE A 165 23.97 3.58 -1.93
CA PHE A 165 23.45 4.91 -1.64
C PHE A 165 22.78 4.91 -0.26
N LEU A 166 23.17 5.86 0.60
CA LEU A 166 22.59 6.04 1.94
C LEU A 166 21.96 7.42 2.06
N GLY A 167 20.74 7.49 2.56
CA GLY A 167 20.07 8.72 2.97
C GLY A 167 19.79 8.70 4.47
N ALA A 168 20.05 9.81 5.15
CA ALA A 168 19.76 9.99 6.57
C ALA A 168 18.95 11.28 6.77
N ASP A 169 17.94 11.21 7.62
CA ASP A 169 17.07 12.33 7.99
C ASP A 169 16.78 12.29 9.50
N VAL A 170 16.64 13.45 10.13
CA VAL A 170 16.23 13.57 11.54
C VAL A 170 15.03 14.51 11.59
N THR A 171 13.90 13.96 12.03
CA THR A 171 12.68 14.73 12.27
C THR A 171 12.49 14.89 13.77
N HIS A 172 12.45 16.14 14.25
CA HIS A 172 12.11 16.44 15.65
C HIS A 172 10.59 16.37 15.87
N PRO A 173 10.11 15.88 17.02
CA PRO A 173 8.69 15.93 17.36
C PRO A 173 8.22 17.39 17.39
N SER A 174 6.96 17.63 17.00
CA SER A 174 6.35 18.94 17.24
C SER A 174 6.27 19.19 18.75
N PRO A 175 6.38 20.45 19.23
CA PRO A 175 6.36 20.75 20.67
C PRO A 175 5.19 20.12 21.44
N ASP A 176 4.04 19.94 20.78
CA ASP A 176 2.80 19.41 21.36
C ASP A 176 2.60 17.90 21.14
N GLN A 177 3.57 17.20 20.54
CA GLN A 177 3.44 15.77 20.22
C GLN A 177 3.82 14.92 21.43
N LEU A 178 2.82 14.38 22.14
CA LEU A 178 3.03 13.37 23.19
C LEU A 178 3.63 12.11 22.57
N ILE A 179 4.92 11.87 22.79
CA ILE A 179 5.57 10.62 22.46
C ILE A 179 5.16 9.62 23.54
N GLU A 180 4.19 8.75 23.26
CA GLU A 180 4.05 7.51 24.02
C GLU A 180 5.24 6.60 23.67
N CYS A 181 6.32 6.74 24.43
CA CYS A 181 7.41 5.77 24.44
C CYS A 181 6.85 4.44 24.98
N SER A 182 6.38 3.58 24.08
CA SER A 182 6.32 2.15 24.37
C SER A 182 7.77 1.66 24.37
N ALA A 183 8.39 1.69 25.55
CA ALA A 183 9.71 1.12 25.76
C ALA A 183 9.69 -0.34 25.23
N PRO A 184 10.62 -0.75 24.36
CA PRO A 184 10.75 -2.15 24.02
C PRO A 184 11.16 -2.90 25.28
N LEU A 185 10.30 -3.82 25.74
CA LEU A 185 10.64 -4.87 26.69
C LEU A 185 11.62 -5.82 25.98
N TRP A 186 12.89 -5.44 25.90
CA TRP A 186 13.96 -6.39 25.64
C TRP A 186 14.18 -7.20 26.92
N ARG A 187 13.69 -8.45 26.92
CA ARG A 187 14.18 -9.53 27.77
C ARG A 187 14.76 -10.60 26.88
#